data_AF-A0A6I9WJU1-F1
#
_entry.id   AF-A0A6I9WJU1-F1
#
_cell.length_a   1.000
_cell.length_b   1.000
_cell.length_c   1.000
_cell.angle_alpha   90.00
_cell.angle_beta   90.00
_cell.angle_gamma   90.00
#
_symmetry.space_group_name_H-M   'P 1'
#
loop_
_entity.id
_entity.type
_entity.pdbx_description
1 polymer ?
#
loop_
_entity_poly.entity_id
_entity_poly.type
_entity_poly.pdbx_seq_one_letter_code
_entity_poly.pdbx_strand_id
1 'polypeptide(L)'
;MQRIEARKWNPNKETFDQNVIAKRALMQMIDLPTRDMIHILIGGIPQNALRATALSVADTSLDVFLEKMRNITEGMLDSREEIRV
;
A
#
# COMPACT_ATOMS: atom_id res chain seq x y z
N MET A 1 -1.07 -6.03 16.28
CA MET A 1 -0.63 -4.70 15.79
C MET A 1 0.84 -4.63 15.42
N GLN A 2 1.80 -4.74 16.36
CA GLN A 2 3.22 -4.45 16.10
C GLN A 2 3.85 -5.18 14.90
N ARG A 3 3.52 -6.46 14.67
CA ARG A 3 4.04 -7.22 13.50
C ARG A 3 3.54 -6.69 12.15
N ILE A 4 2.32 -6.17 12.11
CA ILE A 4 1.67 -5.63 10.90
C ILE A 4 2.26 -4.27 10.53
N GLU A 5 2.57 -3.45 11.54
CA GLU A 5 3.18 -2.14 11.41
C GLU A 5 4.68 -2.22 11.09
N ALA A 6 5.38 -3.23 11.62
CA ALA A 6 6.79 -3.48 11.33
C ALA A 6 7.04 -3.86 9.87
N ARG A 7 6.06 -4.49 9.20
CA ARG A 7 6.15 -4.78 7.77
C ARG A 7 5.90 -3.50 6.97
N LYS A 8 6.98 -2.90 6.47
CA LYS A 8 6.93 -1.81 5.51
C LYS A 8 6.96 -2.36 4.08
N TRP A 9 6.36 -1.63 3.16
CA TRP A 9 6.43 -1.97 1.75
C TRP A 9 7.82 -1.66 1.19
N ASN A 10 8.41 -2.61 0.46
CA ASN A 10 9.66 -2.41 -0.25
C ASN A 10 9.46 -2.44 -1.77
N PRO A 11 9.29 -1.28 -2.44
CA PRO A 11 9.01 -1.23 -3.88
C PRO A 11 10.16 -1.75 -4.76
N ASN A 12 11.37 -1.96 -4.21
CA ASN A 12 12.48 -2.58 -4.95
C ASN A 12 12.47 -4.10 -4.89
N LYS A 13 11.65 -4.71 -4.03
CA LYS A 13 11.61 -6.17 -3.80
C LYS A 13 10.25 -6.79 -4.10
N GLU A 14 9.18 -6.00 -4.10
CA GLU A 14 7.82 -6.48 -4.25
C GLU A 14 6.89 -5.41 -4.82
N THR A 15 5.85 -5.84 -5.53
CA THR A 15 4.75 -4.97 -5.97
C THR A 15 3.88 -4.56 -4.78
N PHE A 16 3.05 -3.53 -5.00
CA PHE A 16 2.09 -3.11 -3.98
C PHE A 16 1.14 -4.25 -3.58
N ASP A 17 0.63 -5.00 -4.55
CA ASP A 17 -0.27 -6.14 -4.32
C ASP A 17 0.37 -7.24 -3.48
N GLN A 18 1.62 -7.61 -3.76
CA GLN A 18 2.36 -8.61 -2.99
C GLN A 18 2.49 -8.20 -1.52
N ASN A 19 2.78 -6.92 -1.27
CA ASN A 19 2.82 -6.38 0.08
C ASN A 19 1.43 -6.38 0.76
N VAL A 20 0.38 -6.01 0.04
CA VAL A 20 -1.01 -6.02 0.55
C VAL A 20 -1.45 -7.44 0.92
N ILE A 21 -1.22 -8.43 0.05
CA ILE A 21 -1.58 -9.83 0.32
C ILE A 21 -0.88 -10.31 1.60
N ALA A 22 0.43 -10.04 1.71
CA ALA A 22 1.19 -10.41 2.90
C ALA A 22 0.69 -9.69 4.18
N LYS A 23 0.31 -8.41 4.09
CA LYS A 23 -0.28 -7.68 5.22
C LYS A 23 -1.69 -8.18 5.57
N ARG A 24 -2.54 -8.50 4.58
CA ARG A 24 -3.89 -9.01 4.79
C ARG A 24 -3.87 -10.36 5.51
N ALA A 25 -2.93 -11.25 5.18
CA ALA A 25 -2.75 -12.50 5.91
C ALA A 25 -2.47 -12.29 7.40
N LEU A 26 -1.80 -11.19 7.77
CA LEU A 26 -1.55 -10.82 9.17
C LEU A 26 -2.75 -10.10 9.80
N MET A 27 -3.56 -9.39 9.01
CA MET A 27 -4.76 -8.67 9.45
C MET A 27 -5.96 -9.61 9.66
N GLN A 28 -6.10 -10.68 8.89
CA GLN A 28 -7.21 -11.65 9.04
C GLN A 28 -7.30 -12.29 10.43
N MET A 29 -6.24 -12.19 11.23
CA MET A 29 -6.22 -12.64 12.63
C MET A 29 -6.91 -11.66 13.59
N ILE A 30 -7.30 -10.47 13.13
CA ILE A 30 -7.82 -9.37 13.94
C ILE A 30 -8.93 -8.69 13.14
N ASP A 31 -10.19 -8.81 13.56
CA ASP A 31 -11.35 -8.22 12.88
C ASP A 31 -11.29 -6.69 12.96
N LEU A 32 -10.59 -6.07 12.00
CA LEU A 32 -10.28 -4.65 11.97
C LEU A 32 -11.29 -3.89 11.10
N PRO A 33 -11.78 -2.73 11.55
CA PRO A 33 -12.55 -1.82 10.71
C PRO A 33 -11.79 -1.44 9.43
N THR A 34 -12.51 -1.28 8.33
CA THR A 34 -11.95 -0.91 7.01
C THR A 34 -11.02 0.30 7.07
N ARG A 35 -11.43 1.33 7.83
CA ARG A 35 -10.65 2.55 8.01
C ARG A 35 -9.28 2.28 8.63
N ASP A 36 -9.22 1.40 9.62
CA ASP A 36 -7.98 1.05 10.31
C ASP A 36 -7.08 0.22 9.41
N MET A 37 -7.64 -0.70 8.62
CA MET A 37 -6.89 -1.44 7.60
C MET A 37 -6.21 -0.48 6.61
N ILE A 38 -6.96 0.50 6.08
CA ILE A 38 -6.42 1.51 5.17
C ILE A 38 -5.29 2.32 5.83
N HIS A 39 -5.48 2.80 7.07
CA HIS A 39 -4.44 3.54 7.78
C HIS A 39 -3.17 2.70 8.02
N ILE A 40 -3.30 1.41 8.34
CA ILE A 40 -2.15 0.52 8.50
C ILE A 40 -1.41 0.27 7.18
N LEU A 41 -2.14 0.19 6.05
CA LEU A 41 -1.53 0.09 4.72
C LEU A 41 -0.75 1.37 4.39
N ILE A 42 -1.36 2.54 4.62
CA ILE A 42 -0.74 3.86 4.40
C ILE A 42 0.53 4.02 5.26
N GLY A 43 0.47 3.62 6.54
CA GLY A 43 1.63 3.66 7.44
C GLY A 43 2.81 2.78 6.99
N GLY A 44 2.54 1.76 6.16
CA GLY A 44 3.56 0.91 5.57
C GLY A 44 4.30 1.52 4.37
N ILE A 45 3.85 2.67 3.84
CA ILE A 45 4.43 3.31 2.65
C ILE A 45 5.64 4.17 3.06
N PRO A 46 6.86 3.88 2.56
CA PRO A 46 8.06 4.61 2.95
C PRO A 46 8.19 5.99 2.26
N GLN A 47 7.64 6.14 1.05
CA GLN A 47 7.78 7.34 0.23
C GLN A 47 6.74 8.39 0.64
N ASN A 48 7.18 9.58 1.04
CA ASN A 48 6.29 10.64 1.53
C ASN A 48 5.25 11.09 0.48
N ALA A 49 5.68 11.27 -0.78
CA ALA A 49 4.78 11.67 -1.87
C ALA A 49 3.68 10.63 -2.10
N LEU A 50 4.06 9.36 -2.22
CA LEU A 50 3.11 8.26 -2.41
C LEU A 50 2.18 8.07 -1.22
N ARG A 51 2.69 8.30 0.00
CA ARG A 51 1.86 8.28 1.22
C ARG A 51 0.84 9.42 1.23
N ALA A 52 1.21 10.62 0.76
CA ALA A 52 0.27 11.74 0.62
C ALA A 52 -0.81 11.44 -0.42
N THR A 53 -0.45 10.85 -1.56
CA THR A 53 -1.42 10.38 -2.56
C THR A 53 -2.35 9.32 -1.96
N ALA A 54 -1.82 8.34 -1.22
CA ALA A 54 -2.62 7.32 -0.57
C ALA A 54 -3.63 7.92 0.44
N LEU A 55 -3.24 8.96 1.19
CA LEU A 55 -4.13 9.70 2.08
C LEU A 55 -5.28 10.39 1.32
N SER A 56 -5.02 10.95 0.12
CA SER A 56 -6.06 11.60 -0.68
C SER A 56 -7.13 10.66 -1.24
N VAL A 57 -6.87 9.34 -1.26
CA VAL A 57 -7.81 8.31 -1.74
C VAL A 57 -8.32 7.39 -0.62
N ALA A 58 -8.01 7.70 0.65
CA ALA A 58 -8.26 6.84 1.80
C ALA A 58 -9.73 6.76 2.24
N ASP A 59 -10.56 7.75 1.89
CA ASP A 59 -11.99 7.79 2.25
C ASP A 59 -12.85 6.98 1.25
N THR A 60 -12.54 5.70 1.13
CA THR A 60 -13.20 4.76 0.22
C THR A 60 -13.31 3.36 0.86
N SER A 61 -14.00 2.43 0.20
CA SER A 61 -13.93 1.02 0.59
C SER A 61 -12.52 0.46 0.40
N LEU A 62 -12.18 -0.62 1.11
CA LEU A 62 -10.86 -1.24 0.99
C LEU A 62 -10.55 -1.63 -0.46
N ASP A 63 -11.50 -2.24 -1.16
CA ASP A 63 -11.26 -2.71 -2.54
C ASP A 63 -11.01 -1.55 -3.51
N VAL A 64 -11.78 -0.45 -3.39
CA VAL A 64 -11.59 0.76 -4.19
C VAL A 64 -10.24 1.43 -3.86
N PHE A 65 -9.86 1.47 -2.59
CA PHE A 65 -8.54 1.97 -2.18
C PHE A 65 -7.41 1.15 -2.81
N LEU A 66 -7.50 -0.18 -2.75
CA LEU A 66 -6.49 -1.08 -3.31
C LEU A 66 -6.38 -0.95 -4.83
N GLU A 67 -7.50 -0.86 -5.54
CA GLU A 67 -7.53 -0.65 -6.99
C GLU A 67 -6.85 0.67 -7.37
N LYS A 68 -7.20 1.78 -6.71
CA LYS A 68 -6.58 3.09 -6.96
C LYS A 68 -5.08 3.04 -6.72
N MET A 69 -4.66 2.42 -5.61
CA MET A 69 -3.24 2.30 -5.28
C MET A 69 -2.48 1.44 -6.28
N ARG A 70 -3.06 0.34 -6.78
CA ARG A 70 -2.45 -0.46 -7.85
C ARG A 70 -2.13 0.42 -9.06
N ASN A 71 -3.12 1.14 -9.57
CA ASN A 71 -2.98 2.02 -10.74
C ASN A 71 -1.91 3.11 -10.51
N ILE A 72 -1.90 3.75 -9.34
CA ILE A 72 -0.89 4.75 -8.97
C ILE A 72 0.52 4.15 -8.96
N THR A 73 0.67 2.95 -8.39
CA THR A 73 1.98 2.31 -8.22
C THR A 73 2.53 1.69 -9.49
N GLU A 74 1.66 1.22 -10.39
CA GLU A 74 2.03 0.77 -11.74
C GLU A 74 2.55 1.96 -12.58
N GLY A 75 1.84 3.09 -12.58
CA GLY A 75 2.31 4.29 -13.29
C GLY A 75 3.65 4.84 -12.79
N MET A 76 4.05 4.54 -11.54
CA MET A 76 5.38 4.90 -11.02
C MET A 76 6.50 3.94 -11.46
N LEU A 77 6.18 2.69 -11.81
CA LEU A 77 7.16 1.71 -12.31
C LEU A 77 7.58 2.04 -13.75
N ASP A 78 6.63 2.47 -14.58
CA ASP A 78 6.89 2.88 -15.96
C ASP A 78 7.87 4.06 -16.02
N SER A 79 7.73 5.04 -15.10
CA SER A 79 8.65 6.19 -15.00
C SER A 79 10.08 5.83 -14.57
N ARG A 80 10.32 4.60 -14.05
CA ARG A 80 11.66 4.14 -13.65
C ARG A 80 12.43 3.47 -14.78
N GLU A 81 11.74 2.86 -15.75
CA GLU A 81 12.39 2.18 -16.88
C GLU A 81 12.87 3.18 -17.94
N GLU A 82 12.19 4.31 -18.11
CA GLU A 82 12.58 5.35 -19.09
C GLU A 82 13.88 6.11 -18.75
N ILE A 83 14.34 6.07 -17.50
CA ILE A 83 15.57 6.78 -17.07
C ILE A 83 16.83 5.90 -17.29
N ARG A 84 16.68 4.67 -17.81
CA ARG A 84 17.80 3.74 -18.04
C ARG A 84 18.31 3.68 -19.49
N VAL A 85 17.89 4.60 -20.36
CA VAL A 85 18.35 4.66 -21.76
C VAL A 85 19.47 5.67 -21.94
#